data_AF-X1SU83-F1
#
_entry.id   AF-X1SU83-F1
#
_cell.length_a   1.000
_cell.length_b   1.000
_cell.length_c   1.000
_cell.angle_alpha   90.00
_cell.angle_beta   90.00
_cell.angle_gamma   90.00
#
_symmetry.space_group_name_H-M   'P 1'
#
loop_
_entity.id
_entity.type
_entity.pdbx_description
1 polymer ?
#
loop_
_entity_poly.entity_id
_entity_poly.type
_entity_poly.pdbx_seq_one_letter_code
_entity_poly.pdbx_strand_id
1 'polypeptide(L)'
;MQDKSSQSKIDVDSVVVATGYEPYNPAENTSYGYGSSENIITGIEAERQLATTSKITRLSDGQAPKRIAFIQCVGSRTEEVYRRPEDTDYCSTVCCAYALRMAQHIKYQNEDAEVTVFYMDIQHFGKGFDDFYNKCKDNMTFVRSRPYEIKQRPNDTLLLRFAPQS
;
A
#
# COMPACT_ATOMS: atom_id res chain seq x y z
N MET A 1 6.60 -36.58 -16.36
CA MET A 1 5.74 -36.13 -17.45
C MET A 1 6.45 -34.97 -18.13
N GLN A 2 6.90 -35.15 -19.38
CA GLN A 2 7.58 -34.11 -20.15
C GLN A 2 6.52 -33.18 -20.74
N ASP A 3 6.55 -31.92 -20.33
CA ASP A 3 5.72 -30.87 -20.88
C ASP A 3 6.24 -30.51 -22.29
N LYS A 4 5.55 -30.98 -23.34
CA LYS A 4 5.86 -30.62 -24.72
C LYS A 4 5.19 -29.28 -25.00
N SER A 5 5.96 -28.19 -24.92
CA SER A 5 5.51 -26.87 -25.38
C SER A 5 5.11 -26.95 -26.85
N SER A 6 3.81 -26.92 -27.15
CA SER A 6 3.32 -26.82 -28.52
C SER A 6 3.39 -25.35 -28.95
N GLN A 7 4.04 -25.09 -30.07
CA GLN A 7 4.07 -23.76 -30.68
C GLN A 7 2.89 -23.64 -31.64
N SER A 8 2.00 -22.67 -31.41
CA SER A 8 0.96 -22.27 -32.35
C SER A 8 1.35 -21.00 -33.09
N LYS A 9 0.99 -20.90 -34.36
CA LYS A 9 1.21 -19.71 -35.21
C LYS A 9 -0.12 -19.10 -35.57
N ILE A 10 -0.20 -17.78 -35.55
CA ILE A 10 -1.40 -17.00 -35.91
C ILE A 10 -0.93 -15.79 -36.70
N ASP A 11 -1.51 -15.56 -37.87
CA ASP A 11 -1.26 -14.37 -38.67
C ASP A 11 -2.23 -13.26 -38.22
N VAL A 12 -1.69 -12.09 -37.90
CA VAL A 12 -2.45 -10.93 -37.42
C VAL A 12 -1.95 -9.64 -38.05
N ASP A 13 -2.86 -8.70 -38.30
CA ASP A 13 -2.51 -7.39 -38.85
C ASP A 13 -1.94 -6.43 -37.80
N SER A 14 -2.28 -6.64 -36.51
CA SER A 14 -1.78 -5.83 -35.39
C SER A 14 -1.86 -6.58 -34.06
N VAL A 15 -1.07 -6.13 -33.07
CA VAL A 15 -1.03 -6.69 -31.71
C VAL A 15 -1.14 -5.55 -30.69
N VAL A 16 -1.99 -5.73 -29.68
CA VAL A 16 -2.07 -4.87 -28.50
C VAL A 16 -1.54 -5.65 -27.30
N VAL A 17 -0.53 -5.10 -26.61
CA VAL A 17 0.00 -5.69 -25.38
C VAL A 17 -0.65 -5.00 -24.19
N ALA A 18 -1.49 -5.73 -23.46
CA ALA A 18 -2.24 -5.24 -22.31
C ALA A 18 -2.19 -6.25 -21.14
N THR A 19 -1.01 -6.80 -20.88
CA THR A 19 -0.78 -7.84 -19.85
C THR A 19 -0.83 -7.32 -18.41
N GLY A 20 -0.93 -6.00 -18.23
CA GLY A 20 -1.10 -5.38 -16.92
C GLY A 20 0.18 -5.30 -16.11
N TYR A 21 0.06 -5.49 -14.78
CA TYR A 21 1.14 -5.40 -13.80
C TYR A 21 0.92 -6.41 -12.67
N GLU A 22 1.98 -6.67 -11.91
CA GLU A 22 1.92 -7.42 -10.66
C GLU A 22 2.23 -6.51 -9.47
N PRO A 23 1.47 -6.58 -8.36
CA PRO A 23 1.80 -5.86 -7.15
C PRO A 23 3.16 -6.30 -6.58
N TYR A 24 3.95 -5.33 -6.09
CA TYR A 24 5.16 -5.62 -5.33
C TYR A 24 4.84 -6.49 -4.10
N ASN A 25 5.70 -7.48 -3.83
CA ASN A 25 5.61 -8.34 -2.66
C ASN A 25 6.48 -7.79 -1.52
N PRO A 26 5.89 -7.23 -0.43
CA PRO A 26 6.67 -6.64 0.65
C PRO A 26 7.44 -7.64 1.51
N ALA A 27 7.24 -8.95 1.32
CA ALA A 27 8.04 -9.97 2.00
C ALA A 27 9.53 -9.89 1.63
N GLU A 28 9.84 -9.29 0.48
CA GLU A 28 11.22 -9.02 0.05
C GLU A 28 11.94 -7.99 0.95
N ASN A 29 11.18 -7.13 1.64
CA ASN A 29 11.70 -6.14 2.59
C ASN A 29 11.31 -6.50 4.03
N THR A 30 12.24 -7.16 4.73
CA THR A 30 12.03 -7.63 6.11
C THR A 30 11.80 -6.51 7.12
N SER A 31 12.21 -5.26 6.82
CA SER A 31 12.09 -4.11 7.73
C SER A 31 10.64 -3.71 7.99
N TYR A 32 9.74 -4.02 7.07
CA TYR A 32 8.30 -3.75 7.22
C TYR A 32 7.53 -4.91 7.85
N GLY A 33 8.17 -6.04 8.15
CA GLY A 33 7.56 -7.13 8.90
C GLY A 33 6.35 -7.78 8.21
N TYR A 34 6.14 -7.58 6.91
CA TYR A 34 5.07 -8.26 6.18
C TYR A 34 5.27 -9.78 6.25
N GLY A 35 4.19 -10.52 6.54
CA GLY A 35 4.23 -11.95 6.84
C GLY A 35 4.61 -12.31 8.28
N SER A 36 5.16 -11.36 9.07
CA SER A 36 5.41 -11.58 10.51
C SER A 36 4.19 -11.31 11.39
N SER A 37 3.21 -10.54 10.90
CA SER A 37 1.95 -10.25 11.57
C SER A 37 0.80 -10.20 10.57
N GLU A 38 -0.35 -10.79 10.94
CA GLU A 38 -1.58 -10.76 10.14
C GLU A 38 -2.16 -9.34 9.97
N ASN A 39 -1.79 -8.42 10.87
CA ASN A 39 -2.26 -7.03 10.84
C ASN A 39 -1.43 -6.11 9.93
N ILE A 40 -0.43 -6.66 9.24
CA ILE A 40 0.33 -5.95 8.20
C ILE A 40 -0.18 -6.46 6.86
N ILE A 41 -0.98 -5.64 6.19
CA ILE A 41 -1.58 -5.96 4.88
C ILE A 41 -1.14 -4.96 3.82
N THR A 42 -1.11 -5.43 2.58
CA THR A 42 -0.87 -4.63 1.38
C THR A 42 -2.10 -3.81 0.98
N GLY A 43 -1.90 -2.80 0.14
CA GLY A 43 -3.00 -2.02 -0.42
C GLY A 43 -4.00 -2.87 -1.21
N ILE A 44 -3.54 -3.90 -1.92
CA ILE A 44 -4.43 -4.78 -2.69
C ILE A 44 -5.24 -5.73 -1.79
N GLU A 45 -4.67 -6.18 -0.67
CA GLU A 45 -5.41 -6.97 0.32
C GLU A 45 -6.47 -6.13 1.04
N ALA A 46 -6.13 -4.88 1.39
CA ALA A 46 -7.09 -3.92 1.94
C ALA A 46 -8.23 -3.63 0.94
N GLU A 47 -7.89 -3.43 -0.34
CA GLU A 47 -8.90 -3.25 -1.40
C GLU A 47 -9.82 -4.46 -1.53
N ARG A 48 -9.29 -5.68 -1.46
CA ARG A 48 -10.08 -6.91 -1.49
C ARG A 48 -11.03 -7.02 -0.30
N GLN A 49 -10.59 -6.64 0.90
CA GLN A 49 -11.48 -6.56 2.07
C GLN A 49 -12.63 -5.58 1.80
N LEU A 50 -12.32 -4.36 1.35
CA LEU A 50 -13.33 -3.36 1.02
C LEU A 50 -14.30 -3.84 -0.06
N ALA A 51 -13.80 -4.48 -1.11
CA ALA A 51 -14.65 -5.02 -2.17
C ALA A 51 -15.61 -6.11 -1.67
N THR A 52 -15.19 -6.89 -0.67
CA THR A 52 -15.94 -8.07 -0.19
C THR A 52 -16.90 -7.71 0.95
N THR A 53 -16.44 -6.95 1.93
CA THR A 53 -17.16 -6.68 3.18
C THR A 53 -17.55 -5.21 3.33
N SER A 54 -17.08 -4.35 2.43
CA SER A 54 -17.12 -2.89 2.56
C SER A 54 -16.42 -2.36 3.80
N LYS A 55 -15.67 -3.17 4.56
CA LYS A 55 -15.03 -2.81 5.83
C LYS A 55 -13.56 -3.22 5.85
N ILE A 56 -12.75 -2.45 6.57
CA ILE A 56 -11.40 -2.86 6.95
C ILE A 56 -11.45 -3.41 8.37
N THR A 57 -10.98 -4.63 8.56
CA THR A 57 -10.83 -5.26 9.87
C THR A 57 -9.41 -5.79 10.05
N ARG A 58 -8.97 -5.87 11.31
CA ARG A 58 -7.75 -6.60 11.66
C ARG A 58 -7.95 -8.08 11.32
N LEU A 59 -6.99 -8.68 10.65
CA LEU A 59 -7.10 -10.08 10.23
C LEU A 59 -6.96 -11.05 11.42
N SER A 60 -6.23 -10.63 12.45
CA SER A 60 -5.98 -11.45 13.63
C SER A 60 -7.21 -11.72 14.50
N ASP A 61 -8.13 -10.77 14.58
CA ASP A 61 -9.31 -10.88 15.46
C ASP A 61 -10.62 -10.38 14.85
N GLY A 62 -10.62 -9.94 13.59
CA GLY A 62 -11.81 -9.46 12.89
C GLY A 62 -12.35 -8.12 13.37
N GLN A 63 -11.68 -7.45 14.31
CA GLN A 63 -12.16 -6.19 14.88
C GLN A 63 -11.79 -4.99 14.02
N ALA A 64 -12.63 -3.95 14.07
CA ALA A 64 -12.32 -2.67 13.42
C ALA A 64 -11.06 -2.05 14.03
N PRO A 65 -10.06 -1.65 13.23
CA PRO A 65 -8.87 -1.01 13.75
C PRO A 65 -9.19 0.41 14.25
N LYS A 66 -8.69 0.75 15.44
CA LYS A 66 -8.80 2.10 16.01
C LYS A 66 -7.69 3.04 15.57
N ARG A 67 -6.49 2.49 15.29
CA ARG A 67 -5.30 3.23 14.85
C ARG A 67 -4.72 2.55 13.62
N ILE A 68 -4.58 3.30 12.53
CA ILE A 68 -4.15 2.80 11.22
C ILE A 68 -2.99 3.65 10.72
N ALA A 69 -1.96 2.99 10.18
CA ALA A 69 -0.86 3.64 9.48
C ALA A 69 -0.84 3.19 8.01
N PHE A 70 -0.95 4.15 7.09
CA PHE A 70 -0.66 3.95 5.66
C PHE A 70 0.79 4.32 5.40
N ILE A 71 1.54 3.44 4.74
CA ILE A 71 2.95 3.66 4.41
C ILE A 71 3.09 3.75 2.91
N GLN A 72 3.46 4.94 2.41
CA GLN A 72 3.65 5.17 0.98
C GLN A 72 5.01 4.67 0.50
N CYS A 73 5.11 4.46 -0.82
CA CYS A 73 6.36 4.10 -1.50
C CYS A 73 7.00 2.78 -1.03
N VAL A 74 6.19 1.82 -0.55
CA VAL A 74 6.68 0.45 -0.30
C VAL A 74 6.96 -0.22 -1.65
N GLY A 75 8.21 -0.60 -1.90
CA GLY A 75 8.65 -1.17 -3.18
C GLY A 75 8.78 -0.16 -4.34
N SER A 76 8.78 1.15 -4.05
CA SER A 76 8.94 2.21 -5.06
C SER A 76 9.75 3.37 -4.48
N ARG A 77 10.48 4.10 -5.32
CA ARG A 77 11.34 5.22 -4.92
C ARG A 77 12.25 4.83 -3.74
N THR A 78 12.89 3.66 -3.85
CA THR A 78 13.71 3.10 -2.77
C THR A 78 14.95 2.43 -3.32
N GLU A 79 16.10 2.68 -2.69
CA GLU A 79 17.31 1.88 -2.88
C GLU A 79 17.25 0.68 -1.93
N GLU A 80 16.41 -0.31 -2.25
CA GLU A 80 16.40 -1.56 -1.49
C GLU A 80 17.64 -2.37 -1.83
N VAL A 81 18.38 -2.80 -0.81
CA VAL A 81 19.69 -3.51 -0.95
C VAL A 81 19.61 -4.75 -1.86
N TYR A 82 18.43 -5.36 -1.98
CA TYR A 82 18.21 -6.59 -2.72
C TYR A 82 17.61 -6.40 -4.12
N ARG A 83 17.27 -5.16 -4.51
CA ARG A 83 16.76 -4.83 -5.83
C ARG A 83 17.70 -3.86 -6.52
N ARG A 84 17.75 -3.93 -7.85
CA ARG A 84 18.53 -2.96 -8.59
C ARG A 84 17.81 -1.61 -8.57
N PRO A 85 18.54 -0.48 -8.51
CA PRO A 85 17.91 0.84 -8.55
C PRO A 85 16.98 1.01 -9.74
N GLU A 86 17.31 0.46 -10.91
CA GLU A 86 16.44 0.49 -12.10
C GLU A 86 15.07 -0.19 -11.90
N ASP A 87 14.96 -1.13 -10.95
CA ASP A 87 13.73 -1.89 -10.68
C ASP A 87 12.82 -1.21 -9.64
N THR A 88 13.27 -0.10 -9.04
CA THR A 88 12.62 0.52 -7.87
C THR A 88 12.64 2.04 -7.89
N ASP A 89 13.50 2.68 -8.69
CA ASP A 89 13.59 4.13 -8.84
C ASP A 89 12.53 4.68 -9.81
N TYR A 90 11.27 4.37 -9.51
CA TYR A 90 10.11 4.96 -10.16
C TYR A 90 8.99 5.18 -9.14
N CYS A 91 8.07 6.09 -9.48
CA CYS A 91 6.83 6.25 -8.75
C CYS A 91 5.79 5.28 -9.30
N SER A 92 5.14 4.50 -8.44
CA SER A 92 3.98 3.67 -8.82
C SER A 92 2.73 4.48 -9.21
N THR A 93 2.77 5.82 -9.11
CA THR A 93 1.77 6.81 -9.53
C THR A 93 0.42 6.77 -8.81
N VAL A 94 -0.10 5.59 -8.47
CA VAL A 94 -1.46 5.39 -7.96
C VAL A 94 -1.55 5.22 -6.44
N CYS A 95 -0.41 4.97 -5.77
CA CYS A 95 -0.39 4.59 -4.35
C CYS A 95 -0.87 5.69 -3.40
N CYS A 96 -0.50 6.95 -3.66
CA CYS A 96 -0.99 8.08 -2.89
C CYS A 96 -2.52 8.17 -2.98
N ALA A 97 -3.09 8.04 -4.19
CA ALA A 97 -4.52 8.19 -4.41
C ALA A 97 -5.34 7.06 -3.79
N TYR A 98 -4.99 5.79 -4.04
CA TYR A 98 -5.75 4.68 -3.46
C TYR A 98 -5.68 4.68 -1.94
N ALA A 99 -4.53 5.08 -1.35
CA ALA A 99 -4.35 5.05 0.09
C ALA A 99 -5.24 6.10 0.76
N LEU A 100 -5.28 7.31 0.21
CA LEU A 100 -6.17 8.37 0.70
C LEU A 100 -7.64 8.01 0.53
N ARG A 101 -8.02 7.37 -0.58
CA ARG A 101 -9.38 6.85 -0.79
C ARG A 101 -9.78 5.85 0.29
N MET A 102 -8.92 4.86 0.56
CA MET A 102 -9.17 3.86 1.59
C MET A 102 -9.19 4.48 2.99
N ALA A 103 -8.26 5.39 3.29
CA ALA A 103 -8.21 6.13 4.55
C ALA A 103 -9.50 6.92 4.79
N GLN A 104 -10.00 7.63 3.78
CA GLN A 104 -11.25 8.37 3.86
C GLN A 104 -12.45 7.44 4.09
N HIS A 105 -12.46 6.26 3.44
CA HIS A 105 -13.48 5.26 3.66
C HIS A 105 -13.47 4.75 5.11
N ILE A 106 -12.29 4.48 5.68
CA ILE A 106 -12.16 4.10 7.10
C ILE A 106 -12.72 5.20 8.00
N LYS A 107 -12.36 6.47 7.77
CA LYS A 107 -12.89 7.62 8.53
C LYS A 107 -14.40 7.78 8.39
N TYR A 108 -14.98 7.49 7.23
CA TYR A 108 -16.43 7.51 7.01
C TYR A 108 -17.15 6.42 7.83
N GLN A 109 -16.53 5.24 7.97
CA GLN A 109 -17.11 4.15 8.75
C GLN A 109 -16.93 4.31 10.26
N ASN A 110 -15.82 4.93 10.66
CA ASN A 110 -15.48 5.20 12.04
C ASN A 110 -14.75 6.55 12.14
N GLU A 111 -15.49 7.59 12.51
CA GLU A 111 -14.96 8.94 12.63
C GLU A 111 -13.88 9.07 13.71
N ASP A 112 -13.93 8.21 14.73
CA ASP A 112 -12.94 8.16 15.82
C ASP A 112 -11.66 7.40 15.45
N ALA A 113 -11.60 6.78 14.27
CA ALA A 113 -10.38 6.09 13.84
C ALA A 113 -9.23 7.10 13.65
N GLU A 114 -8.09 6.83 14.27
CA GLU A 114 -6.86 7.59 14.08
C GLU A 114 -6.13 7.04 12.86
N VAL A 115 -6.12 7.81 11.77
CA VAL A 115 -5.43 7.44 10.54
C VAL A 115 -4.18 8.31 10.38
N THR A 116 -3.03 7.67 10.20
CA THR A 116 -1.76 8.33 9.92
C THR A 116 -1.22 7.90 8.57
N VAL A 117 -0.87 8.86 7.70
CA VAL A 117 -0.28 8.62 6.39
C VAL A 117 1.19 9.02 6.43
N PHE A 118 2.07 8.03 6.29
CA PHE A 118 3.51 8.20 6.18
C PHE A 118 3.91 8.32 4.71
N TYR A 119 4.52 9.45 4.35
CA TYR A 119 4.80 9.78 2.95
C TYR A 119 6.13 10.52 2.79
N MET A 120 6.64 10.55 1.56
CA MET A 120 7.73 11.44 1.15
C MET A 120 7.16 12.68 0.48
N ASP A 121 6.40 12.45 -0.60
CA ASP A 121 5.65 13.47 -1.32
C ASP A 121 4.29 12.87 -1.71
N ILE A 122 3.22 13.63 -1.56
CA ILE A 122 1.90 13.22 -2.06
C ILE A 122 1.86 13.58 -3.54
N GLN A 123 1.72 12.56 -4.39
CA GLN A 123 1.65 12.74 -5.83
C GLN A 123 0.22 13.05 -6.27
N HIS A 124 0.07 14.08 -7.09
CA HIS A 124 -1.22 14.51 -7.60
C HIS A 124 -1.81 13.49 -8.57
N PHE A 125 -3.12 13.20 -8.46
CA PHE A 125 -3.78 12.22 -9.31
C PHE A 125 -5.07 12.74 -9.94
N GLY A 126 -5.00 13.17 -11.20
CA GLY A 126 -6.20 13.54 -11.98
C GLY A 126 -6.97 14.74 -11.41
N LYS A 127 -8.11 15.04 -12.03
CA LYS A 127 -8.90 16.24 -11.70
C LYS A 127 -9.53 16.14 -10.32
N GLY A 128 -9.40 17.19 -9.50
CA GLY A 128 -10.03 17.29 -8.18
C GLY A 128 -9.25 16.63 -7.04
N PHE A 129 -8.03 16.18 -7.30
CA PHE A 129 -7.20 15.56 -6.27
C PHE A 129 -6.78 16.52 -5.17
N ASP A 130 -6.44 17.77 -5.49
CA ASP A 130 -6.05 18.75 -4.48
C ASP A 130 -7.17 19.01 -3.46
N ASP A 131 -8.41 19.17 -3.94
CA ASP A 131 -9.59 19.33 -3.07
C ASP A 131 -9.81 18.08 -2.19
N PHE A 132 -9.64 16.89 -2.77
CA PHE A 132 -9.75 15.64 -2.05
C PHE A 132 -8.65 15.48 -0.98
N TYR A 133 -7.41 15.78 -1.34
CA TYR A 133 -6.26 15.73 -0.44
C TYR A 133 -6.41 16.72 0.72
N ASN A 134 -6.86 17.95 0.44
CA ASN A 134 -7.11 18.95 1.49
C ASN A 134 -8.17 18.46 2.49
N LYS A 135 -9.27 17.85 2.02
CA LYS A 135 -10.27 17.25 2.92
C LYS A 135 -9.69 16.15 3.81
N CYS A 136 -8.78 15.33 3.29
CA CYS A 136 -8.13 14.30 4.10
C CYS A 136 -7.22 14.90 5.19
N LYS A 137 -6.61 16.08 4.95
CA LYS A 137 -5.77 16.74 5.98
C LYS A 137 -6.56 17.18 7.19
N ASP A 138 -7.86 17.46 7.03
CA ASP A 138 -8.69 17.95 8.13
C ASP A 138 -8.97 16.88 9.19
N ASN A 139 -8.86 15.59 8.85
CA ASN A 139 -9.25 14.48 9.73
C ASN A 139 -8.25 13.31 9.80
N MET A 140 -7.06 13.45 9.22
CA MET A 140 -5.96 12.47 9.24
C MET A 140 -4.63 13.14 9.55
N THR A 141 -3.72 12.37 10.14
CA THR A 141 -2.36 12.83 10.43
C THR A 141 -1.44 12.53 9.25
N PHE A 142 -0.70 13.52 8.78
CA PHE A 142 0.27 13.38 7.70
C PHE A 142 1.69 13.49 8.27
N VAL A 143 2.46 12.40 8.19
CA VAL A 143 3.86 12.37 8.64
C VAL A 143 4.75 12.26 7.42
N ARG A 144 5.52 13.31 7.14
CA ARG A 144 6.46 13.33 6.03
C ARG A 144 7.76 12.61 6.41
N SER A 145 7.67 11.31 6.64
CA SER A 145 8.82 10.43 6.90
C SER A 145 8.50 9.04 6.41
N ARG A 146 9.54 8.29 6.03
CA ARG A 146 9.43 6.85 5.81
C ARG A 146 9.76 6.11 7.11
N PRO A 147 8.90 5.21 7.59
CA PRO A 147 9.28 4.27 8.64
C PRO A 147 10.45 3.41 8.18
N TYR A 148 11.36 3.10 9.09
CA TYR A 148 12.49 2.20 8.82
C TYR A 148 12.34 0.85 9.52
N GLU A 149 11.37 0.71 10.42
CA GLU A 149 11.08 -0.56 11.11
C GLU A 149 9.60 -0.64 11.49
N ILE A 150 8.99 -1.81 11.24
CA ILE A 150 7.67 -2.20 11.74
C ILE A 150 7.83 -3.55 12.45
N LYS A 151 7.39 -3.60 13.73
CA LYS A 151 7.47 -4.83 14.53
C LYS A 151 6.14 -5.12 15.22
N GLN A 152 5.73 -6.38 15.22
CA GLN A 152 4.63 -6.84 16.05
C GLN A 152 5.05 -6.87 17.51
N ARG A 153 4.14 -6.43 18.38
CA ARG A 153 4.26 -6.53 19.84
C ARG A 153 3.51 -7.76 20.36
N PRO A 154 3.81 -8.26 21.57
CA PRO A 154 3.14 -9.44 22.14
C PRO A 154 1.62 -9.32 22.29
N ASN A 155 1.07 -8.11 22.32
CA ASN A 155 -0.36 -7.84 22.41
C ASN A 155 -1.04 -7.66 21.04
N ASP A 156 -0.41 -8.14 19.97
CA ASP A 156 -0.92 -8.08 18.60
C ASP A 156 -1.08 -6.66 18.03
N THR A 157 -0.40 -5.68 18.63
CA THR A 157 -0.27 -4.31 18.09
C THR A 157 1.05 -4.13 17.35
N LEU A 158 1.14 -3.10 16.51
CA LEU A 158 2.34 -2.80 15.74
C LEU A 158 3.10 -1.60 16.33
N LEU A 159 4.43 -1.69 16.34
CA LEU A 159 5.34 -0.59 16.62
C LEU A 159 5.98 -0.13 15.32
N LEU A 160 5.79 1.14 14.97
CA LEU A 160 6.45 1.78 13.84
C LEU A 160 7.56 2.69 14.37
N ARG A 161 8.76 2.63 13.77
CA ARG A 161 9.85 3.57 14.02
C ARG A 161 10.15 4.36 12.76
N PHE A 162 10.29 5.67 12.93
CA PHE A 162 10.55 6.62 11.85
C PHE A 162 11.39 7.78 12.40
N ALA A 163 12.10 8.47 11.52
CA ALA A 163 12.84 9.66 11.88
C ALA A 163 11.88 10.87 11.91
N PRO A 164 11.80 11.64 13.00
CA PRO A 164 11.02 12.87 13.01
C PRO A 164 11.62 13.87 12.01
N GLN A 165 10.76 14.65 11.34
CA GLN A 165 11.24 15.79 10.57
C GLN A 165 11.85 16.82 11.52
N SER A 166 13.02 17.35 11.15
CA SER A 166 13.63 18.52 11.78
C SER A 166 13.06 19.80 11.19
#